data_AF-A0A399QSY3-F1
#
_entry.id   AF-A0A399QSY3-F1
#
_cell.length_a   1.000
_cell.length_b   1.000
_cell.length_c   1.000
_cell.angle_alpha   90.00
_cell.angle_beta   90.00
_cell.angle_gamma   90.00
#
_symmetry.space_group_name_H-M   'P 1'
#
loop_
_entity.id
_entity.type
_entity.pdbx_description
1 polymer ?
#
loop_
_entity_poly.entity_id
_entity_poly.type
_entity_poly.pdbx_seq_one_letter_code
_entity_poly.pdbx_strand_id
1 'polypeptide(L)'
;MSFREKFNWIIIVATTLTLGALGYWYVRQMGAGSLTDSAGPVIVAYIGWVVLMTIGAIVIAARDPKDAEAPGDERDRIVNMKAALPTMHFYGFALTGLILLVFVFDFSKWDALYAIVAIQLAATLIEAAARIRFYQMAV
;
A
#
# COMPACT_ATOMS: atom_id res chain seq x y z
N MET A 1 -5.57 -13.01 -17.16
CA MET A 1 -4.85 -12.47 -15.99
C MET A 1 -4.72 -13.58 -14.98
N SER A 2 -3.51 -13.83 -14.48
CA SER A 2 -3.30 -14.81 -13.41
C SER A 2 -3.95 -14.33 -12.10
N PHE A 3 -4.17 -15.24 -11.15
CA PHE A 3 -4.64 -14.91 -9.81
C PHE A 3 -3.81 -13.78 -9.20
N ARG A 4 -2.48 -13.85 -9.34
CA ARG A 4 -1.53 -12.84 -8.82
C ARG A 4 -1.72 -11.48 -9.49
N GLU A 5 -1.93 -11.43 -10.80
CA GLU A 5 -2.20 -10.17 -11.50
C GLU A 5 -3.55 -9.57 -11.06
N LYS A 6 -4.61 -10.39 -10.98
CA LYS A 6 -5.93 -9.96 -10.48
C LYS A 6 -5.82 -9.44 -9.04
N PHE A 7 -5.03 -10.11 -8.20
CA PHE A 7 -4.85 -9.70 -6.80
C PHE A 7 -4.09 -8.37 -6.68
N ASN A 8 -3.12 -8.08 -7.54
CA ASN A 8 -2.46 -6.76 -7.54
C ASN A 8 -3.43 -5.61 -7.87
N TRP A 9 -4.49 -5.86 -8.67
CA TRP A 9 -5.55 -4.87 -8.86
C TRP A 9 -6.37 -4.63 -7.59
N ILE A 10 -6.67 -5.69 -6.83
CA ILE A 10 -7.27 -5.54 -5.49
C ILE A 10 -6.35 -4.71 -4.60
N ILE A 11 -5.03 -4.98 -4.66
CA ILE A 11 -4.06 -4.21 -3.87
C ILE A 11 -4.15 -2.72 -4.21
N ILE A 12 -4.18 -2.36 -5.50
CA ILE A 12 -4.35 -0.97 -5.92
C ILE A 12 -5.63 -0.38 -5.35
N VAL A 13 -6.79 -1.00 -5.58
CA VAL A 13 -8.08 -0.46 -5.15
C VAL A 13 -8.15 -0.30 -3.63
N ALA A 14 -7.81 -1.34 -2.87
CA ALA A 14 -7.86 -1.31 -1.41
C ALA A 14 -6.89 -0.27 -0.83
N THR A 15 -5.68 -0.19 -1.38
CA THR A 15 -4.65 0.74 -0.90
C THR A 15 -4.99 2.18 -1.27
N THR A 16 -5.51 2.45 -2.47
CA THR A 16 -5.99 3.79 -2.87
C THR A 16 -7.15 4.24 -2.01
N LEU A 17 -8.13 3.38 -1.74
CA LEU A 17 -9.27 3.70 -0.86
C LEU A 17 -8.80 4.02 0.57
N THR A 18 -7.86 3.21 1.09
CA THR A 18 -7.33 3.40 2.45
C THR A 18 -6.52 4.68 2.55
N LEU A 19 -5.60 4.92 1.61
CA LEU A 19 -4.78 6.13 1.56
C LEU A 19 -5.64 7.38 1.38
N GLY A 20 -6.64 7.32 0.48
CA GLY A 20 -7.57 8.41 0.24
C GLY A 20 -8.43 8.73 1.46
N ALA A 21 -9.01 7.71 2.11
CA ALA A 21 -9.84 7.91 3.31
C ALA A 21 -9.03 8.45 4.49
N LEU A 22 -7.87 7.86 4.77
CA LEU A 22 -6.99 8.30 5.87
C LEU A 22 -6.43 9.70 5.61
N GLY A 23 -5.97 9.96 4.38
CA GLY A 23 -5.46 11.27 3.98
C GLY A 23 -6.53 12.36 4.02
N TYR A 24 -7.73 12.08 3.53
CA TYR A 24 -8.86 12.99 3.61
C TYR A 24 -9.22 13.32 5.07
N TRP A 25 -9.30 12.30 5.93
CA TRP A 25 -9.55 12.49 7.36
C TRP A 25 -8.47 13.34 8.01
N TYR A 26 -7.20 13.06 7.73
CA TYR A 26 -6.05 13.79 8.28
C TYR A 26 -6.06 15.28 7.88
N VAL A 27 -6.22 15.55 6.58
CA VAL A 27 -6.28 16.94 6.05
C VAL A 27 -7.47 17.69 6.65
N ARG A 28 -8.61 17.03 6.84
CA ARG A 28 -9.79 17.63 7.48
C ARG A 28 -9.51 18.00 8.94
N GLN A 29 -8.82 17.16 9.70
CA GLN A 29 -8.45 17.47 11.09
C GLN A 29 -7.48 18.64 11.19
N MET A 30 -6.46 18.66 10.32
CA MET A 30 -5.55 19.80 10.23
C MET A 30 -6.27 21.10 9.88
N GLY A 31 -7.19 21.06 8.91
CA GLY A 31 -7.99 22.23 8.50
C GLY A 31 -8.94 22.72 9.60
N ALA A 32 -9.34 21.85 10.52
CA ALA A 32 -10.13 22.19 11.70
C ALA A 32 -9.28 22.67 12.89
N GLY A 33 -7.95 22.73 12.76
CA GLY A 33 -7.03 23.05 13.85
C GLY A 33 -6.99 22.00 14.96
N SER A 34 -7.48 20.79 14.69
CA SER A 34 -7.49 19.69 15.65
C SER A 34 -6.13 19.00 15.69
N LEU A 35 -5.65 18.67 16.88
CA LEU A 35 -4.44 17.88 17.04
C LEU A 35 -4.71 16.43 16.64
N THR A 36 -3.85 15.90 15.78
CA THR A 36 -3.81 14.48 15.41
C THR A 36 -2.93 13.74 16.39
N ASP A 37 -3.42 13.44 17.60
CA ASP A 37 -2.63 12.88 18.72
C ASP A 37 -2.95 11.42 19.05
N SER A 38 -3.52 10.69 18.08
CA SER A 38 -3.97 9.31 18.26
C SER A 38 -3.60 8.43 17.08
N ALA A 39 -3.30 7.16 17.39
CA ALA A 39 -3.14 6.09 16.40
C ALA A 39 -4.47 5.46 15.96
N GLY A 40 -5.60 5.80 16.61
CA GLY A 40 -6.91 5.18 16.35
C GLY A 40 -7.31 5.17 14.87
N PRO A 41 -7.27 6.31 14.16
CA PRO A 41 -7.60 6.37 12.74
C PRO A 41 -6.69 5.52 11.86
N VAL A 42 -5.40 5.45 12.18
CA VAL A 42 -4.43 4.59 11.49
C VAL A 42 -4.76 3.12 11.69
N ILE A 43 -5.09 2.71 12.92
CA ILE A 43 -5.49 1.34 13.24
C ILE A 43 -6.76 0.96 12.48
N VAL A 44 -7.77 1.84 12.49
CA VAL A 44 -9.02 1.63 11.74
C VAL A 44 -8.75 1.50 10.24
N ALA A 45 -7.87 2.34 9.68
CA ALA A 45 -7.49 2.27 8.27
C ALA A 45 -6.83 0.92 7.92
N TYR A 46 -5.92 0.42 8.76
CA TYR A 46 -5.30 -0.89 8.54
C TYR A 46 -6.28 -2.05 8.65
N ILE A 47 -7.17 -2.02 9.64
CA ILE A 47 -8.24 -3.04 9.77
C ILE A 47 -9.10 -3.03 8.50
N GLY A 48 -9.53 -1.86 8.04
CA GLY A 48 -10.28 -1.71 6.79
C GLY A 48 -9.51 -2.24 5.58
N TRP A 49 -8.22 -1.90 5.46
CA TRP A 49 -7.35 -2.37 4.39
C TRP A 49 -7.23 -3.90 4.36
N VAL A 50 -7.00 -4.53 5.52
CA VAL A 50 -6.94 -6.00 5.63
C VAL A 50 -8.28 -6.62 5.22
N VAL A 51 -9.39 -6.09 5.71
CA VAL A 51 -10.73 -6.58 5.34
C VAL A 51 -10.96 -6.49 3.83
N LEU A 52 -10.59 -5.38 3.20
CA LEU A 52 -10.70 -5.23 1.73
C LEU A 52 -9.82 -6.24 0.98
N MET A 53 -8.59 -6.47 1.43
CA MET A 53 -7.71 -7.49 0.84
C MET A 53 -8.29 -8.89 0.98
N THR A 54 -8.79 -9.24 2.17
CA THR A 54 -9.40 -10.55 2.43
C THR A 54 -10.63 -10.77 1.54
N ILE A 55 -11.53 -9.78 1.45
CA ILE A 55 -12.70 -9.86 0.57
C ILE A 55 -12.25 -10.03 -0.89
N GLY A 56 -11.28 -9.24 -1.35
CA GLY A 56 -10.79 -9.35 -2.72
C GLY A 56 -10.16 -10.70 -3.02
N ALA A 57 -9.38 -11.26 -2.09
CA ALA A 57 -8.82 -12.61 -2.21
C ALA A 57 -9.93 -13.68 -2.31
N ILE A 58 -10.93 -13.61 -1.45
CA ILE A 58 -12.08 -14.54 -1.45
C ILE A 58 -12.83 -14.44 -2.79
N VAL A 59 -13.10 -13.21 -3.27
CA VAL A 59 -13.83 -13.00 -4.53
C VAL A 59 -13.06 -13.56 -5.73
N ILE A 60 -11.74 -13.36 -5.80
CA ILE A 60 -10.93 -13.91 -6.90
C ILE A 60 -10.87 -15.43 -6.81
N ALA A 61 -10.62 -15.99 -5.61
CA ALA A 61 -10.52 -17.43 -5.40
C ALA A 61 -11.84 -18.16 -5.69
N ALA A 62 -12.98 -17.58 -5.31
CA ALA A 62 -14.29 -18.16 -5.59
C ALA A 62 -14.63 -18.19 -7.09
N ARG A 63 -14.08 -17.25 -7.87
CA ARG A 63 -14.30 -17.20 -9.33
C ARG A 63 -13.39 -18.14 -10.10
N ASP A 64 -12.18 -18.38 -9.61
CA ASP A 64 -11.15 -19.14 -10.32
C ASP A 64 -10.31 -20.00 -9.34
N PRO A 65 -10.91 -21.01 -8.69
CA PRO A 65 -10.28 -21.75 -7.60
C PRO A 65 -9.04 -22.54 -8.05
N LYS A 66 -9.06 -23.06 -9.28
CA LYS A 66 -7.91 -23.80 -9.84
C LYS A 66 -6.68 -22.90 -10.04
N ASP A 67 -6.90 -21.65 -10.44
CA ASP A 67 -5.84 -20.64 -10.60
C ASP A 67 -5.33 -20.15 -9.23
N ALA A 68 -6.21 -20.09 -8.22
CA ALA A 68 -5.83 -19.76 -6.85
C ALA A 68 -4.94 -20.84 -6.19
N GLU A 69 -5.13 -22.11 -6.54
CA GLU A 69 -4.32 -23.24 -6.06
C GLU A 69 -3.05 -23.48 -6.90
N ALA A 70 -2.88 -22.74 -8.00
CA ALA A 70 -1.73 -22.92 -8.86
C ALA A 70 -0.41 -22.52 -8.16
N PRO A 71 0.66 -23.35 -8.25
CA PRO A 71 1.93 -23.04 -7.64
C PRO A 71 2.58 -21.77 -8.23
N GLY A 72 3.58 -21.24 -7.53
CA GLY A 72 4.40 -20.12 -8.00
C GLY A 72 5.17 -20.46 -9.27
N ASP A 73 4.99 -19.68 -10.33
CA ASP A 73 5.78 -19.78 -11.54
C ASP A 73 7.07 -18.95 -11.44
N GLU A 74 8.10 -19.33 -12.19
CA GLU A 74 9.37 -18.57 -12.26
C GLU A 74 9.14 -17.10 -12.66
N ARG A 75 8.13 -16.89 -13.51
CA ARG A 75 7.71 -15.56 -13.93
C ARG A 75 7.30 -14.67 -12.75
N ASP A 76 6.56 -15.20 -11.78
CA ASP A 76 6.16 -14.41 -10.61
C ASP A 76 7.34 -14.01 -9.75
N ARG A 77 8.34 -14.89 -9.66
CA ARG A 77 9.59 -14.58 -8.96
C ARG A 77 10.29 -13.39 -9.62
N ILE A 78 10.43 -13.42 -10.94
CA ILE A 78 11.05 -12.33 -11.71
C ILE A 78 10.24 -11.04 -11.57
N VAL A 79 8.92 -11.10 -11.68
CA VAL A 79 8.02 -9.94 -11.54
C VAL A 79 8.16 -9.32 -10.15
N ASN A 80 8.15 -10.13 -9.09
CA ASN A 80 8.30 -9.66 -7.72
C ASN A 80 9.67 -8.98 -7.51
N MET A 81 10.75 -9.59 -8.01
CA MET A 81 12.09 -9.00 -7.90
C MET A 81 12.19 -7.66 -8.63
N LYS A 82 11.65 -7.57 -9.85
CA LYS A 82 11.70 -6.34 -10.66
C LYS A 82 10.84 -5.22 -10.06
N ALA A 83 9.69 -5.55 -9.48
CA ALA A 83 8.82 -4.59 -8.82
C ALA A 83 9.37 -4.09 -7.47
N ALA A 84 10.14 -4.92 -6.77
CA ALA A 84 10.70 -4.58 -5.47
C ALA A 84 11.72 -3.42 -5.54
N LEU A 85 12.62 -3.43 -6.53
CA LEU A 85 13.70 -2.44 -6.67
C LEU A 85 13.22 -0.97 -6.63
N PRO A 86 12.33 -0.52 -7.54
CA PRO A 86 11.87 0.88 -7.51
C PRO A 86 11.08 1.20 -6.23
N THR A 87 10.32 0.23 -5.71
CA THR A 87 9.54 0.37 -4.47
C THR A 87 10.45 0.60 -3.26
N MET A 88 11.52 -0.18 -3.13
CA MET A 88 12.48 -0.08 -2.03
C MET A 88 13.20 1.27 -2.05
N HIS A 89 13.60 1.76 -3.24
CA HIS A 89 14.22 3.07 -3.36
C HIS A 89 13.26 4.20 -2.99
N PHE A 90 12.01 4.15 -3.46
CA PHE A 90 10.99 5.12 -3.08
C PHE A 90 10.75 5.11 -1.57
N TYR A 91 10.50 3.93 -0.99
CA TYR A 91 10.22 3.77 0.43
C TYR A 91 11.39 4.24 1.30
N GLY A 92 12.61 3.84 0.97
CA GLY A 92 13.82 4.24 1.69
C GLY A 92 14.07 5.74 1.62
N PHE A 93 13.92 6.35 0.44
CA PHE A 93 14.08 7.79 0.26
C PHE A 93 13.03 8.58 1.05
N ALA A 94 11.75 8.18 0.95
CA ALA A 94 10.65 8.85 1.63
C ALA A 94 10.76 8.75 3.16
N LEU A 95 11.11 7.58 3.69
CA LEU A 95 11.36 7.42 5.13
C LEU A 95 12.57 8.22 5.60
N THR A 96 13.66 8.24 4.82
CA THR A 96 14.84 9.06 5.16
C THR A 96 14.46 10.54 5.22
N GLY A 97 13.69 11.03 4.24
CA GLY A 97 13.15 12.39 4.26
C GLY A 97 12.29 12.66 5.50
N LEU A 98 11.42 11.72 5.88
CA LEU A 98 10.60 11.86 7.08
C LEU A 98 11.43 11.91 8.36
N ILE A 99 12.48 11.10 8.48
CA ILE A 99 13.41 11.15 9.60
C ILE A 99 14.03 12.54 9.70
N LEU A 100 14.49 13.11 8.58
CA LEU A 100 15.01 14.48 8.57
C LEU A 100 13.96 15.51 9.01
N LEU A 101 12.70 15.36 8.60
CA LEU A 101 11.61 16.23 9.07
C LEU A 101 11.43 16.16 10.59
N VAL A 102 11.45 14.95 11.17
CA VAL A 102 11.32 14.76 12.62
C VAL A 102 12.49 15.38 13.38
N PHE A 103 13.73 15.15 12.95
CA PHE A 103 14.92 15.58 13.71
C PHE A 103 15.35 17.03 13.44
N VAL A 104 15.05 17.59 12.27
CA VAL A 104 15.51 18.94 11.88
C VAL A 104 14.42 19.99 12.06
N PHE A 105 13.14 19.61 11.89
CA PHE A 105 12.01 20.54 11.90
C PHE A 105 11.02 20.28 13.05
N ASP A 106 11.44 19.50 14.06
CA ASP A 106 10.61 19.12 15.21
C ASP A 106 9.23 18.58 14.80
N PHE A 107 9.17 17.83 13.69
CA PHE A 107 7.92 17.31 13.17
C PHE A 107 7.28 16.36 14.19
N SER A 108 6.01 16.60 14.50
CA SER A 108 5.27 15.86 15.52
C SER A 108 5.40 14.35 15.30
N LYS A 109 5.68 13.60 16.37
CA LYS A 109 5.72 12.12 16.31
C LYS A 109 4.40 11.52 15.81
N TRP A 110 3.29 12.21 16.05
CA TRP A 110 1.99 11.75 15.59
C TRP A 110 1.81 12.01 14.10
N ASP A 111 2.18 13.20 13.62
CA ASP A 111 2.15 13.49 12.18
C ASP A 111 3.13 12.58 11.43
N ALA A 112 4.27 12.25 12.05
CA ALA A 112 5.20 11.25 11.56
C ALA A 112 4.57 9.86 11.46
N LEU A 113 3.73 9.44 12.43
CA LEU A 113 2.98 8.18 12.35
C LEU A 113 2.06 8.15 11.12
N TYR A 114 1.28 9.20 10.87
CA TYR A 114 0.42 9.30 9.68
C TYR A 114 1.25 9.29 8.39
N ALA A 115 2.39 10.00 8.38
CA ALA A 115 3.29 10.06 7.24
C ALA A 115 3.95 8.70 6.94
N ILE A 116 4.40 7.94 7.97
CA ILE A 116 4.96 6.59 7.80
C ILE A 116 3.94 5.69 7.09
N VAL A 117 2.70 5.71 7.55
CA VAL A 117 1.63 4.88 6.96
C VAL A 117 1.30 5.33 5.55
N ALA A 118 1.23 6.64 5.30
CA ALA A 118 1.02 7.16 3.95
C ALA A 118 2.15 6.74 2.99
N ILE A 119 3.42 6.82 3.43
CA ILE A 119 4.59 6.38 2.67
C ILE A 119 4.52 4.88 2.39
N GLN A 120 4.17 4.06 3.38
CA GLN A 120 4.05 2.62 3.22
C GLN A 120 2.94 2.26 2.21
N LEU A 121 1.74 2.85 2.34
CA LEU A 121 0.64 2.61 1.41
C LEU A 121 0.99 3.11 -0.01
N ALA A 122 1.67 4.26 -0.14
CA ALA A 122 2.15 4.75 -1.43
C ALA A 122 3.18 3.81 -2.06
N ALA A 123 4.12 3.28 -1.27
CA ALA A 123 5.08 2.27 -1.74
C ALA A 123 4.35 0.99 -2.19
N THR A 124 3.36 0.51 -1.43
CA THR A 124 2.53 -0.64 -1.82
C THR A 124 1.77 -0.40 -3.14
N LEU A 125 1.28 0.82 -3.38
CA LEU A 125 0.66 1.19 -4.66
C LEU A 125 1.65 1.13 -5.82
N ILE A 126 2.85 1.69 -5.63
CA ILE A 126 3.92 1.67 -6.62
C ILE A 126 4.30 0.23 -6.95
N GLU A 127 4.43 -0.62 -5.94
CA GLU A 127 4.79 -2.03 -6.12
C GLU A 127 3.72 -2.78 -6.89
N ALA A 128 2.44 -2.63 -6.51
CA ALA A 128 1.33 -3.30 -7.18
C ALA A 128 1.19 -2.83 -8.64
N ALA A 129 1.34 -1.53 -8.89
CA ALA A 129 1.32 -0.97 -10.25
C ALA A 129 2.50 -1.49 -11.09
N ALA A 130 3.70 -1.56 -10.52
CA ALA A 130 4.86 -2.12 -11.19
C ALA A 130 4.66 -3.61 -11.51
N ARG A 131 4.14 -4.40 -10.57
CA ARG A 131 3.82 -5.82 -10.79
C ARG A 131 2.84 -6.01 -11.94
N ILE A 132 1.73 -5.27 -11.97
CA ILE A 132 0.76 -5.33 -13.08
C ILE A 132 1.45 -5.00 -14.41
N ARG A 133 2.24 -3.94 -14.44
CA ARG A 133 2.95 -3.52 -15.66
C ARG A 133 3.92 -4.61 -16.14
N PHE A 134 4.63 -5.28 -15.24
CA PHE A 134 5.52 -6.38 -15.58
C PHE A 134 4.78 -7.67 -15.95
N TYR A 135 3.57 -7.91 -15.43
CA TYR A 135 2.69 -8.99 -15.91
C TYR A 135 2.14 -8.72 -17.32
N GLN A 136 2.02 -7.46 -17.73
CA GLN A 136 1.50 -7.10 -19.06
C GLN A 136 2.58 -7.04 -20.13
N MET A 137 3.79 -6.62 -19.76
CA MET A 137 4.96 -6.81 -20.61
C MET A 137 5.29 -8.30 -20.65
N ALA A 138 5.61 -8.86 -21.81
CA ALA A 138 5.96 -10.28 -21.99
C ALA A 138 7.34 -10.63 -21.38
N VAL A 139 7.50 -10.31 -20.10
CA VAL A 139 8.66 -10.49 -19.24
C VAL A 139 8.34 -11.56 -18.20
#